data_AF-A0A381U261-F1
#
_entry.id   AF-A0A381U261-F1
#
_cell.length_a   1.000
_cell.length_b   1.000
_cell.length_c   1.000
_cell.angle_alpha   90.00
_cell.angle_beta   90.00
_cell.angle_gamma   90.00
#
_symmetry.space_group_name_H-M   'P 1'
#
loop_
_entity.id
_entity.type
_entity.pdbx_description
1 polymer ?
#
loop_
_entity_poly.entity_id
_entity_poly.type
_entity_poly.pdbx_seq_one_letter_code
_entity_poly.pdbx_strand_id
1 'polypeptide(L)' 'MEEIINDKEDYDLLNTLERRKSILYREIQYLDNEYFIDNINVEDFNSSRAELVSEVSKIIDQINLQSSKQDI' A
#
# COMPACT_ATOMS: atom_id res chain seq x y z
N MET A 1 16.31 21.20 -26.28
CA MET A 1 16.43 20.81 -24.87
C MET A 1 15.87 19.41 -24.81
N GLU A 2 16.73 18.41 -24.66
CA GLU A 2 16.30 17.03 -24.46
C GLU A 2 15.73 16.92 -23.06
N GLU A 3 14.46 16.54 -22.97
CA GLU A 3 13.74 16.28 -21.73
C GLU A 3 14.21 14.92 -21.22
N ILE A 4 15.34 14.92 -20.53
CA ILE A 4 15.85 13.78 -19.78
C ILE A 4 15.35 14.01 -18.35
N ILE A 5 14.76 12.97 -17.75
CA ILE A 5 14.20 12.85 -16.39
C ILE A 5 12.66 12.77 -16.41
N ASN A 6 12.14 11.57 -16.64
CA ASN A 6 10.80 11.21 -16.13
C ASN A 6 10.75 9.71 -15.73
N ASP A 7 11.44 8.83 -16.47
CA ASP A 7 11.42 7.39 -16.23
C ASP A 7 12.01 6.95 -14.89
N LYS A 8 13.03 7.66 -14.38
CA LYS A 8 13.69 7.32 -13.12
C LYS A 8 12.83 7.64 -11.89
N GLU A 9 12.07 8.74 -11.95
CA GLU A 9 11.19 9.17 -10.86
C GLU A 9 9.95 8.27 -10.80
N ASP A 10 9.36 7.92 -11.93
CA ASP A 10 8.24 6.97 -12.00
C ASP A 10 8.63 5.56 -11.53
N TYR A 11 9.84 5.10 -11.86
CA TYR A 11 10.36 3.82 -11.36
C TYR A 11 10.62 3.84 -9.84
N ASP A 12 11.13 4.95 -9.29
CA ASP A 12 11.36 5.09 -7.85
C ASP A 12 10.03 5.19 -7.07
N LEU A 13 9.03 5.87 -7.64
CA LEU A 13 7.67 5.95 -7.10
C LEU A 13 6.99 4.58 -7.09
N LEU A 14 7.02 3.82 -8.19
CA LEU A 14 6.44 2.48 -8.26
C LEU A 14 7.05 1.55 -7.21
N ASN A 15 8.38 1.55 -7.09
CA ASN A 15 9.08 0.77 -6.07
C ASN A 15 8.69 1.19 -4.64
N THR A 16 8.49 2.48 -4.40
CA THR A 16 8.04 3.01 -3.11
C THR A 16 6.62 2.54 -2.77
N LEU A 17 5.70 2.57 -3.74
CA LEU A 17 4.34 2.08 -3.60
C LEU A 17 4.30 0.56 -3.30
N GLU A 18 5.07 -0.24 -4.03
CA GLU A 18 5.17 -1.68 -3.82
C GLU A 18 5.73 -2.04 -2.43
N ARG A 19 6.73 -1.28 -1.96
CA ARG A 19 7.25 -1.43 -0.59
C ARG A 19 6.19 -1.09 0.46
N ARG A 20 5.46 0.02 0.29
CA ARG A 20 4.40 0.42 1.23
C ARG A 20 3.26 -0.60 1.25
N LYS A 21 2.83 -1.12 0.10
CA LYS A 21 1.86 -2.22 -0.01
C LYS A 21 2.29 -3.43 0.83
N SER A 22 3.56 -3.84 0.70
CA SER A 22 4.12 -4.96 1.45
C SER A 22 4.15 -4.72 2.97
N ILE A 23 4.41 -3.49 3.40
CA ILE A 23 4.37 -3.10 4.82
C ILE A 23 2.94 -3.18 5.35
N LEU A 24 1.97 -2.61 4.64
CA LEU A 24 0.56 -2.64 5.06
C LEU A 24 0.01 -4.07 5.18
N TYR A 25 0.37 -4.98 4.28
CA TYR A 25 -0.02 -6.39 4.44
C TYR A 25 0.53 -7.03 5.71
N ARG A 26 1.76 -6.66 6.12
CA ARG A 26 2.34 -7.13 7.39
C ARG A 26 1.65 -6.49 8.59
N GLU A 27 1.29 -5.21 8.50
CA GLU A 27 0.52 -4.51 9.54
C GLU A 27 -0.87 -5.12 9.72
N ILE A 28 -1.56 -5.47 8.63
CA ILE A 28 -2.85 -6.19 8.68
C ILE A 28 -2.68 -7.55 9.34
N GLN A 29 -1.67 -8.33 8.93
CA GLN A 29 -1.41 -9.64 9.53
C GLN A 29 -1.06 -9.53 11.03
N TYR A 30 -0.30 -8.51 11.41
CA TYR A 30 0.02 -8.24 12.80
C TYR A 30 -1.26 -7.90 13.59
N LEU A 31 -2.11 -7.01 13.08
CA LEU A 31 -3.38 -6.66 13.69
C LEU A 31 -4.32 -7.87 13.83
N ASP A 32 -4.41 -8.72 12.80
CA ASP A 32 -5.17 -9.98 12.83
C ASP A 32 -4.67 -10.91 13.95
N ASN A 33 -3.35 -11.00 14.14
CA ASN A 33 -2.76 -11.80 15.22
C ASN A 33 -3.05 -11.22 16.61
N GLU A 34 -2.90 -9.89 16.78
CA GLU A 34 -3.17 -9.21 18.04
C GLU A 34 -4.64 -9.36 18.48
N TYR A 35 -5.57 -9.31 17.52
CA TYR A 35 -6.98 -9.62 17.78
C TYR A 35 -7.20 -11.11 18.10
N PHE A 36 -6.53 -12.02 17.38
CA PHE A 36 -6.64 -13.46 17.63
C PHE A 36 -6.18 -13.89 19.03
N ILE A 37 -5.22 -13.17 19.62
CA ILE A 37 -4.75 -13.41 21.00
C ILE A 37 -5.51 -12.58 22.06
N ASP A 38 -6.65 -11.98 21.69
CA ASP A 38 -7.49 -11.14 22.54
C ASP A 38 -6.76 -9.92 23.14
N ASN A 39 -5.71 -9.41 22.49
CA ASN A 39 -4.96 -8.23 22.95
C ASN A 39 -5.59 -6.90 22.50
N ILE A 40 -6.45 -6.93 21.49
CA ILE A 40 -7.19 -5.77 20.97
C ILE A 40 -8.68 -6.12 20.96
N ASN A 41 -9.53 -5.16 21.32
CA ASN A 41 -10.98 -5.36 21.28
C ASN A 41 -11.53 -5.33 19.84
N VAL A 42 -12.74 -5.85 19.66
CA VAL A 42 -13.37 -5.96 18.34
C VAL A 42 -13.65 -4.62 17.65
N GLU A 43 -13.89 -3.54 18.42
CA GLU A 43 -14.16 -2.22 17.86
C GLU A 43 -12.89 -1.62 17.24
N ASP A 44 -11.82 -1.56 18.04
CA ASP A 44 -10.50 -1.08 17.61
C ASP A 44 -9.93 -1.93 16.47
N PHE A 45 -10.08 -3.25 16.56
CA PHE A 45 -9.68 -4.16 15.48
C PHE A 45 -10.39 -3.83 14.16
N ASN A 46 -11.71 -3.71 14.19
CA ASN A 46 -12.49 -3.45 12.99
C ASN A 46 -12.17 -2.09 12.37
N SER A 47 -12.03 -1.04 13.19
CA SER A 47 -11.67 0.29 12.69
C SER A 47 -10.28 0.30 12.08
N SER A 48 -9.27 -0.20 12.79
CA SER A 48 -7.88 -0.21 12.28
C SER A 48 -7.73 -1.08 11.04
N ARG A 49 -8.43 -2.23 10.98
CA ARG A 49 -8.38 -3.12 9.82
C ARG A 49 -9.04 -2.49 8.60
N ALA A 50 -10.16 -1.79 8.78
CA ALA A 50 -10.82 -1.07 7.69
C ALA A 50 -9.93 0.05 7.12
N GLU A 51 -9.24 0.79 7.98
CA GLU A 51 -8.29 1.83 7.57
C GLU A 51 -7.11 1.27 6.77
N LEU A 52 -6.46 0.21 7.27
CA LEU A 52 -5.34 -0.44 6.59
C LEU A 52 -5.76 -1.01 5.23
N VAL A 53 -6.92 -1.67 5.15
CA VAL A 53 -7.46 -2.19 3.88
C VAL A 53 -7.76 -1.05 2.91
N SER A 54 -8.33 0.06 3.38
CA SER A 54 -8.58 1.24 2.54
C SER A 54 -7.28 1.83 1.99
N GLU A 55 -6.21 1.90 2.79
CA GLU A 55 -4.91 2.36 2.34
C GLU A 55 -4.30 1.43 1.30
N VAL A 56 -4.36 0.10 1.51
CA VAL A 56 -3.90 -0.90 0.53
C VAL A 56 -4.62 -0.71 -0.80
N SER A 57 -5.94 -0.55 -0.80
CA SER A 57 -6.71 -0.30 -2.03
C SER A 57 -6.23 0.95 -2.77
N LYS A 58 -6.03 2.07 -2.06
CA LYS A 58 -5.50 3.30 -2.67
C LYS A 58 -4.11 3.14 -3.27
N ILE A 59 -3.26 2.32 -2.67
CA ILE A 59 -1.91 2.03 -3.20
C ILE A 59 -2.00 1.14 -4.44
N ILE A 60 -2.86 0.14 -4.45
CA ILE A 60 -3.09 -0.70 -5.63
C ILE A 60 -3.59 0.15 -6.80
N ASP A 61 -4.54 1.06 -6.55
CA ASP A 61 -5.05 1.97 -7.59
C ASP A 61 -3.93 2.87 -8.15
N GLN A 62 -3.04 3.38 -7.28
CA GLN A 62 -1.88 4.16 -7.70
C GLN A 62 -0.88 3.33 -8.51
N ILE A 63 -0.59 2.09 -8.10
CA ILE A 63 0.30 1.18 -8.83
C ILE A 63 -0.28 0.91 -10.22
N ASN A 64 -1.56 0.56 -10.30
CA ASN A 64 -2.23 0.28 -11.58
C ASN A 64 -2.19 1.50 -12.52
N LEU A 65 -2.37 2.72 -11.97
CA LEU A 65 -2.27 3.96 -12.73
C LEU A 65 -0.85 4.20 -13.25
N GLN A 66 0.19 3.93 -12.44
CA GLN A 66 1.58 4.11 -12.86
C GLN A 66 2.02 3.05 -13.88
N SER A 67 1.62 1.79 -13.70
CA SER A 67 1.91 0.73 -14.69
C SER A 67 1.23 1.01 -16.04
N SER A 68 0.00 1.55 -16.05
CA SER A 68 -0.70 1.89 -17.29
C SER A 68 -0.06 3.05 -18.08
N LYS A 69 0.76 3.88 -17.43
CA LYS A 69 1.49 4.98 -18.10
C LYS A 69 2.77 4.51 -18.80
N GLN A 70 3.31 3.35 -18.40
CA GLN A 70 4.55 2.81 -18.96
C GLN A 70 4.34 2.00 -20.26
N ASP A 71 3.09 1.69 -20.61
CA ASP A 71 2.69 0.94 -21.80
C ASP A 71 2.32 1.82 -23.03
N ILE A 72 2.59 3.14 -23.00
CA ILE A 72 2.28 4.10 -24.09
C ILE A 72 3.56 4.72 -24.66
#